data_AF-A0A4V1VH68-F1
#
_entry.id   AF-A0A4V1VH68-F1
#
_cell.length_a   1.000
_cell.length_b   1.000
_cell.length_c   1.000
_cell.angle_alpha   90.00
_cell.angle_beta   90.00
_cell.angle_gamma   90.00
#
_symmetry.space_group_name_H-M   'P 1'
#
loop_
_entity.id
_entity.type
_entity.pdbx_description
1 polymer ?
#
loop_
_entity_poly.entity_id
_entity_poly.type
_entity_poly.pdbx_seq_one_letter_code
_entity_poly.pdbx_strand_id
1 'polypeptide(L)'
;MKTIRIGQGKARTAALLATSSLVMAGAQIGVAAAAHASTTNDTVMTNTQRMTGPTLNTTQAGWYSAGSHLNLQCYTRGQAVKGYYSKYIPGGWDNLWYKVSDGYWVADVDINTGSNNPVTPACPTSGRAMGQRMNSNTGVAGQCTWGAFEQWRAATGYYPYISGNAKDWANSARSRGWTVVADAQPRSIVVFQPYVQGASSYGHVAWVTGTQRRADGLYVTFTEMNGTAGPFRWVTRTVKDVVGMSYILAP
;
A
#
# COMPACT_ATOMS: atom_id res chain seq x y z
N MET A 1 -71.97 27.78 -51.42
CA MET A 1 -73.28 27.22 -51.01
C MET A 1 -73.08 26.38 -49.74
N LYS A 2 -73.99 26.49 -48.78
CA LYS A 2 -74.05 25.90 -47.40
C LYS A 2 -73.24 26.63 -46.29
N THR A 3 -73.72 27.73 -45.71
CA THR A 3 -74.58 27.95 -44.50
C THR A 3 -74.05 27.51 -43.11
N ILE A 4 -73.99 28.52 -42.20
CA ILE A 4 -74.45 28.56 -40.77
C ILE A 4 -73.46 27.97 -39.71
N ARG A 5 -73.15 28.59 -38.55
CA ARG A 5 -73.79 29.60 -37.67
C ARG A 5 -72.78 30.29 -36.74
N ILE A 6 -73.09 31.53 -36.32
CA ILE A 6 -72.44 32.32 -35.25
C ILE A 6 -73.12 32.04 -33.90
N GLY A 7 -72.36 32.16 -32.80
CA GLY A 7 -72.83 32.40 -31.42
C GLY A 7 -72.40 31.30 -30.45
N GLN A 8 -71.98 31.51 -29.20
CA GLN A 8 -71.99 32.60 -28.21
C GLN A 8 -70.90 32.19 -27.19
N GLY A 9 -70.00 33.06 -26.73
CA GLY A 9 -70.20 33.81 -25.50
C GLY A 9 -69.61 33.13 -24.26
N LYS A 10 -68.50 33.67 -23.74
CA LYS A 10 -68.27 34.08 -22.33
C LYS A 10 -66.77 34.20 -22.04
N ALA A 11 -66.36 35.43 -21.72
CA ALA A 11 -65.07 35.74 -21.14
C ALA A 11 -64.95 35.09 -19.75
N ARG A 12 -63.73 34.68 -19.37
CA ARG A 12 -62.99 35.17 -18.18
C ARG A 12 -61.81 34.25 -17.79
N THR A 13 -60.63 34.89 -17.75
CA THR A 13 -59.48 34.69 -16.84
C THR A 13 -58.65 33.40 -16.83
N ALA A 14 -57.34 33.65 -17.03
CA ALA A 14 -56.19 33.16 -16.26
C ALA A 14 -55.84 31.66 -16.29
N ALA A 15 -54.63 31.36 -16.79
CA ALA A 15 -53.49 31.04 -15.93
C ALA A 15 -52.24 30.90 -16.80
N LEU A 16 -51.24 31.76 -16.57
CA LEU A 16 -49.88 31.52 -17.04
C LEU A 16 -49.35 30.27 -16.32
N LEU A 17 -49.05 29.22 -17.09
CA LEU A 17 -48.27 28.08 -16.62
C LEU A 17 -46.82 28.52 -16.41
N ALA A 18 -46.49 28.89 -15.18
CA ALA A 18 -45.11 28.97 -14.73
C ALA A 18 -44.57 27.54 -14.62
N THR A 19 -43.67 27.16 -15.52
CA THR A 19 -42.91 25.93 -15.43
C THR A 19 -41.90 26.06 -14.29
N SER A 20 -42.26 25.53 -13.12
CA SER A 20 -41.37 25.39 -11.97
C SER A 20 -40.34 24.29 -12.25
N SER A 21 -39.16 24.68 -12.70
CA SER A 21 -37.99 23.80 -12.72
C SER A 21 -37.53 23.54 -11.29
N LEU A 22 -37.86 22.35 -10.74
CA LEU A 22 -37.24 21.84 -9.53
C LEU A 22 -35.76 21.58 -9.81
N VAL A 23 -34.88 22.48 -9.39
CA VAL A 23 -33.45 22.19 -9.27
C VAL A 23 -33.30 21.34 -8.02
N MET A 24 -33.16 20.01 -8.19
CA MET A 24 -32.68 19.14 -7.13
C MET A 24 -31.25 19.57 -6.78
N ALA A 25 -31.09 20.32 -5.70
CA ALA A 25 -29.82 20.46 -5.02
C ALA A 25 -29.44 19.10 -4.44
N GLY A 26 -28.67 18.32 -5.20
CA GLY A 26 -28.03 17.11 -4.69
C GLY A 26 -27.13 17.50 -3.54
N ALA A 27 -27.53 17.20 -2.31
CA ALA A 27 -26.67 17.26 -1.15
C ALA A 27 -25.54 16.25 -1.39
N GLN A 28 -24.40 16.73 -1.91
CA GLN A 28 -23.17 15.97 -1.87
C GLN A 28 -22.83 15.81 -0.39
N ILE A 29 -23.02 14.61 0.13
CA ILE A 29 -22.38 14.19 1.37
C ILE A 29 -20.90 14.09 1.00
N GLY A 30 -20.21 15.22 1.04
CA GLY A 30 -18.76 15.24 1.13
C GLY A 30 -18.44 14.47 2.39
N VAL A 31 -17.86 13.28 2.24
CA VAL A 31 -17.18 12.64 3.35
C VAL A 31 -16.08 13.63 3.70
N ALA A 32 -16.30 14.43 4.75
CA ALA A 32 -15.23 15.20 5.32
C ALA A 32 -14.12 14.19 5.60
N ALA A 33 -13.00 14.30 4.87
CA ALA A 33 -11.79 13.63 5.29
C ALA A 33 -11.64 13.96 6.77
N ALA A 34 -11.48 12.94 7.62
CA ALA A 34 -11.30 13.15 9.04
C ALA A 34 -10.29 14.28 9.19
N ALA A 35 -10.69 15.37 9.85
CA ALA A 35 -9.78 16.43 10.22
C ALA A 35 -8.73 15.77 11.12
N HIS A 36 -7.60 15.40 10.54
CA HIS A 36 -6.42 15.04 11.30
C HIS A 36 -6.09 16.29 12.12
N ALA A 37 -6.17 16.16 13.44
CA ALA A 37 -5.92 17.25 14.37
C ALA A 37 -4.63 18.00 13.96
N SER A 38 -4.75 19.31 13.85
CA SER A 38 -3.66 20.21 13.51
C SER A 38 -2.49 20.04 14.48
N THR A 39 -1.32 19.79 13.88
CA THR A 39 0.02 20.24 14.29
C THR A 39 0.47 19.88 15.70
N THR A 40 1.20 18.76 15.81
CA THR A 40 2.33 18.76 16.73
C THR A 40 3.32 19.84 16.26
N ASN A 41 3.94 20.57 17.20
CA ASN A 41 4.97 21.55 16.85
C ASN A 41 6.19 20.77 16.36
N ASP A 42 6.37 20.65 15.04
CA ASP A 42 7.45 19.86 14.45
C ASP A 42 8.38 20.76 13.64
N THR A 43 9.24 21.49 14.36
CA THR A 43 10.17 22.46 13.77
C THR A 43 11.45 21.76 13.35
N VAL A 44 11.85 21.93 12.09
CA VAL A 44 13.12 21.43 11.58
C VAL A 44 14.27 22.21 12.22
N MET A 45 15.19 21.53 12.91
CA MET A 45 16.26 22.17 13.69
C MET A 45 17.56 22.31 12.90
N THR A 46 17.72 21.51 11.84
CA THR A 46 18.83 21.58 10.89
C THR A 46 18.31 21.21 9.50
N ASN A 47 18.92 21.72 8.43
CA ASN A 47 18.57 21.26 7.08
C ASN A 47 18.72 19.74 7.02
N THR A 48 17.62 19.03 6.78
CA THR A 48 17.54 17.56 6.87
C THR A 48 16.94 16.96 5.60
N GLN A 49 17.27 15.71 5.32
CA GLN A 49 16.94 15.06 4.07
C GLN A 49 15.45 14.74 3.99
N ARG A 50 14.85 15.07 2.83
CA ARG A 50 13.48 14.68 2.47
C ARG A 50 13.52 13.33 1.75
N MET A 51 13.26 12.25 2.47
CA MET A 51 13.49 10.88 1.99
C MET A 51 12.22 10.22 1.43
N THR A 52 12.35 9.36 0.44
CA THR A 52 11.22 8.58 -0.12
C THR A 52 10.84 7.38 0.75
N GLY A 53 11.66 7.00 1.73
CA GLY A 53 11.36 6.02 2.78
C GLY A 53 12.00 6.39 4.12
N PRO A 54 11.69 5.64 5.21
CA PRO A 54 12.21 5.89 6.56
C PRO A 54 13.68 5.40 6.71
N THR A 55 14.54 5.83 5.79
CA THR A 55 15.97 5.48 5.72
C THR A 55 16.67 6.43 4.75
N LEU A 56 17.94 6.75 5.05
CA LEU A 56 18.84 7.50 4.17
C LEU A 56 19.28 6.73 2.92
N ASN A 57 18.97 5.43 2.83
CA ASN A 57 19.32 4.58 1.69
C ASN A 57 18.29 4.61 0.54
N THR A 58 17.26 5.45 0.67
CA THR A 58 16.26 5.67 -0.40
C THR A 58 16.57 6.95 -1.17
N THR A 59 15.82 7.24 -2.23
CA THR A 59 15.98 8.50 -2.97
C THR A 59 15.68 9.69 -2.05
N GLN A 60 16.64 10.60 -1.94
CA GLN A 60 16.44 11.92 -1.34
C GLN A 60 15.78 12.83 -2.39
N ALA A 61 14.53 13.21 -2.15
CA ALA A 61 13.73 14.03 -3.06
C ALA A 61 13.88 15.53 -2.82
N GLY A 62 14.79 15.93 -1.93
CA GLY A 62 15.08 17.32 -1.59
C GLY A 62 15.55 17.49 -0.15
N TRP A 63 15.30 18.67 0.40
CA TRP A 63 15.64 19.05 1.76
C TRP A 63 14.43 19.67 2.45
N TYR A 64 14.28 19.43 3.74
CA TYR A 64 13.49 20.29 4.63
C TYR A 64 14.42 21.33 5.23
N SER A 65 14.08 22.62 5.08
CA SER A 65 14.91 23.72 5.57
C SER A 65 14.75 23.93 7.06
N ALA A 66 15.84 24.26 7.76
CA ALA A 66 15.82 24.66 9.16
C ALA A 66 14.82 25.81 9.41
N GLY A 67 14.07 25.72 10.50
CA GLY A 67 12.98 26.62 10.86
C GLY A 67 11.63 26.30 10.19
N SER A 68 11.58 25.35 9.24
CA SER A 68 10.31 24.93 8.64
C SER A 68 9.47 24.14 9.64
N HIS A 69 8.14 24.31 9.57
CA HIS A 69 7.20 23.46 10.30
C HIS A 69 6.70 22.35 9.38
N LEU A 70 6.78 21.10 9.83
CA LEU A 70 6.29 19.94 9.11
C LEU A 70 4.92 19.51 9.66
N ASN A 71 4.06 19.02 8.77
CA ASN A 71 2.82 18.37 9.18
C ASN A 71 3.06 16.85 9.20
N LEU A 72 3.31 16.31 10.39
CA LEU A 72 3.58 14.88 10.60
C LEU A 72 2.25 14.10 10.65
N GLN A 73 2.14 13.09 9.79
CA GLN A 73 0.94 12.27 9.70
C GLN A 73 1.00 11.05 10.62
N CYS A 74 2.16 10.39 10.66
CA CYS A 74 2.35 9.14 11.36
C CYS A 74 3.85 8.82 11.54
N TYR A 75 4.19 7.93 12.47
CA TYR A 75 5.58 7.51 12.70
C TYR A 75 5.85 6.05 12.32
N THR A 76 7.09 5.72 12.00
CA THR A 76 7.58 4.35 11.96
C THR A 76 8.96 4.26 12.60
N ARG A 77 9.42 3.04 12.91
CA ARG A 77 10.82 2.80 13.25
C ARG A 77 11.56 2.36 12.00
N GLY A 78 12.54 3.15 11.59
CA GLY A 78 13.32 3.00 10.35
C GLY A 78 14.80 2.76 10.61
N GLN A 79 15.64 3.22 9.68
CA GLN A 79 17.10 3.21 9.87
C GLN A 79 17.48 4.07 11.09
N ALA A 80 18.32 3.55 11.97
CA ALA A 80 18.92 4.37 13.02
C ALA A 80 19.89 5.39 12.39
N VAL A 81 19.71 6.67 12.68
CA VAL A 81 20.53 7.78 12.16
C VAL A 81 21.01 8.70 13.29
N LYS A 82 22.03 9.50 12.98
CA LYS A 82 22.49 10.60 13.83
C LYS A 82 22.13 11.92 13.17
N GLY A 83 21.82 12.92 13.97
CA GLY A 83 21.44 14.26 13.54
C GLY A 83 21.52 15.28 14.67
N TYR A 84 20.70 16.34 14.57
CA TYR A 84 20.75 17.50 15.46
C TYR A 84 20.69 17.14 16.96
N TYR A 85 19.75 16.28 17.34
CA TYR A 85 19.52 15.89 18.75
C TYR A 85 20.41 14.75 19.23
N SER A 86 21.27 14.15 18.39
CA SER A 86 22.10 12.99 18.76
C SER A 86 22.95 13.20 20.01
N LYS A 87 23.42 14.42 20.29
CA LYS A 87 24.21 14.71 21.49
C LYS A 87 23.44 14.51 22.81
N TYR A 88 22.11 14.46 22.76
CA TYR A 88 21.24 14.28 23.92
C TYR A 88 20.65 12.86 24.03
N ILE A 89 20.95 11.99 23.07
CA ILE A 89 20.45 10.61 23.03
C ILE A 89 21.58 9.68 23.45
N PRO A 90 21.39 8.78 24.43
CA PRO A 90 22.39 7.77 24.78
C PRO A 90 22.80 6.94 23.55
N GLY A 91 24.10 6.95 23.21
CA GLY A 91 24.62 6.32 21.99
C GLY A 91 24.46 7.17 20.71
N GLY A 92 23.64 8.21 20.76
CA GLY A 92 23.44 9.23 19.74
C GLY A 92 22.60 8.80 18.53
N TRP A 93 22.05 7.60 18.54
CA TRP A 93 21.27 7.05 17.45
C TRP A 93 19.79 7.11 17.74
N ASP A 94 19.02 7.55 16.76
CA ASP A 94 17.57 7.52 16.81
C ASP A 94 17.02 6.84 15.54
N ASN A 95 16.00 6.02 15.73
CA ASN A 95 15.37 5.24 14.66
C ASN A 95 13.92 5.67 14.41
N LEU A 96 13.47 6.76 15.01
CA LEU A 96 12.15 7.29 14.79
C LEU A 96 12.11 8.13 13.49
N TRP A 97 11.13 7.83 12.64
CA TRP A 97 10.91 8.54 11.38
C TRP A 97 9.45 8.90 11.27
N TYR A 98 9.15 10.08 10.73
CA TYR A 98 7.78 10.50 10.46
C TYR A 98 7.51 10.63 8.98
N LYS A 99 6.30 10.25 8.60
CA LYS A 99 5.73 10.58 7.30
C LYS A 99 5.13 11.98 7.36
N VAL A 100 5.57 12.84 6.47
CA VAL A 100 5.09 14.21 6.32
C VAL A 100 3.92 14.23 5.33
N SER A 101 3.04 15.21 5.48
CA SER A 101 1.84 15.39 4.62
C SER A 101 2.11 15.49 3.12
N ASP A 102 3.34 15.86 2.73
CA ASP A 102 3.78 15.92 1.34
C ASP A 102 4.18 14.54 0.76
N GLY A 103 4.07 13.47 1.57
CA GLY A 103 4.30 12.08 1.18
C GLY A 103 5.70 11.54 1.46
N TYR A 104 6.61 12.37 1.98
CA TYR A 104 8.00 12.00 2.23
C TYR A 104 8.29 11.76 3.71
N TRP A 105 9.50 11.33 4.01
CA TRP A 105 9.95 10.94 5.34
C TRP A 105 11.04 11.87 5.86
N VAL A 106 11.00 12.13 7.17
CA VAL A 106 12.00 12.90 7.91
C VAL A 106 12.40 12.11 9.17
N ALA A 107 13.67 12.18 9.55
CA ALA A 107 14.17 11.59 10.78
C ALA A 107 13.80 12.47 12.00
N ASP A 108 13.32 11.87 13.08
CA ASP A 108 12.93 12.59 14.31
C ASP A 108 14.13 13.34 14.92
N VAL A 109 15.32 12.75 14.89
CA VAL A 109 16.56 13.36 15.40
C VAL A 109 16.88 14.77 14.87
N ASP A 110 16.32 15.19 13.75
CA ASP A 110 16.54 16.51 13.13
C ASP A 110 15.37 17.49 13.31
N ILE A 111 14.27 17.05 13.91
CA ILE A 111 13.07 17.86 14.13
C ILE A 111 12.76 17.95 15.62
N ASN A 112 12.31 19.11 16.07
CA ASN A 112 11.84 19.29 17.43
C ASN A 112 10.36 18.93 17.48
N THR A 113 10.02 17.78 18.07
CA THR A 113 8.64 17.33 18.32
C THR A 113 8.20 17.55 19.78
N GLY A 114 9.11 18.05 20.63
CA GLY A 114 8.90 18.20 22.08
C GLY A 114 8.90 16.88 22.88
N SER A 115 9.25 15.75 22.27
CA SER A 115 9.16 14.41 22.90
C SER A 115 10.25 13.46 22.38
N ASN A 116 10.79 12.60 23.24
CA ASN A 116 11.64 11.46 22.84
C ASN A 116 10.81 10.23 22.42
N ASN A 117 9.49 10.30 22.60
CA ASN A 117 8.53 9.29 22.18
C ASN A 117 7.76 9.77 20.94
N PRO A 118 7.23 8.86 20.12
CA PRO A 118 6.41 9.22 18.97
C PRO A 118 5.23 10.13 19.33
N VAL A 119 5.05 11.23 18.59
CA VAL A 119 3.99 12.22 18.80
C VAL A 119 2.80 12.08 17.87
N THR A 120 2.85 11.10 16.95
CA THR A 120 1.76 10.74 16.05
C THR A 120 1.39 9.27 16.26
N PRO A 121 0.26 8.79 15.73
CA PRO A 121 0.00 7.36 15.63
C PRO A 121 1.05 6.66 14.74
N ALA A 122 1.25 5.36 14.95
CA ALA A 122 2.09 4.57 14.06
C ALA A 122 1.52 4.65 12.63
N CYS A 123 2.40 4.77 11.65
CA CYS A 123 2.01 4.69 10.25
C CYS A 123 1.29 3.37 10.03
N PRO A 124 0.18 3.37 9.27
CA PRO A 124 -0.43 2.12 8.85
C PRO A 124 0.68 1.28 8.23
N THR A 125 1.02 0.17 8.88
CA THR A 125 2.02 -0.79 8.39
C THR A 125 1.43 -1.51 7.20
N SER A 126 1.20 -0.81 6.09
CA SER A 126 0.48 -1.26 4.89
C SER A 126 -0.84 -2.04 5.11
N GLY A 127 -1.39 -2.08 6.34
CA GLY A 127 -2.40 -3.07 6.74
C GLY A 127 -1.94 -4.54 6.66
N ARG A 128 -0.65 -4.80 6.46
CA ARG A 128 -0.09 -6.15 6.28
C ARG A 128 0.24 -6.75 7.64
N ALA A 129 -0.68 -7.53 8.18
CA ALA A 129 -0.49 -8.31 9.39
C ALA A 129 0.73 -9.23 9.25
N MET A 130 1.60 -9.16 10.25
CA MET A 130 2.75 -10.02 10.37
C MET A 130 2.35 -11.31 11.07
N GLY A 131 2.64 -12.43 10.43
CA GLY A 131 2.38 -13.75 11.00
C GLY A 131 3.58 -14.35 11.73
N GLN A 132 3.41 -15.61 12.13
CA GLN A 132 4.47 -16.41 12.75
C GLN A 132 5.68 -16.56 11.83
N ARG A 133 6.87 -16.58 12.41
CA ARG A 133 8.16 -16.70 11.72
C ARG A 133 8.79 -18.06 12.00
N MET A 134 9.73 -18.47 11.15
CA MET A 134 10.56 -19.66 11.35
C MET A 134 12.05 -19.31 11.22
N ASN A 135 12.89 -20.13 11.84
CA ASN A 135 14.34 -19.85 11.94
C ASN A 135 15.15 -20.29 10.71
N SER A 136 14.58 -21.14 9.86
CA SER A 136 15.27 -21.69 8.68
C SER A 136 14.30 -21.88 7.50
N ASN A 137 14.87 -21.95 6.30
CA ASN A 137 14.12 -22.27 5.09
C ASN A 137 13.75 -23.76 5.08
N THR A 138 12.45 -24.06 5.11
CA THR A 138 11.92 -25.44 5.09
C THR A 138 11.61 -25.94 3.68
N GLY A 139 11.76 -25.09 2.65
CA GLY A 139 11.62 -25.49 1.26
C GLY A 139 12.76 -26.41 0.82
N VAL A 140 12.49 -27.31 -0.12
CA VAL A 140 13.53 -28.15 -0.73
C VAL A 140 14.37 -27.30 -1.68
N ALA A 141 15.69 -27.29 -1.49
CA ALA A 141 16.61 -26.51 -2.33
C ALA A 141 16.37 -26.78 -3.82
N GLY A 142 16.37 -25.70 -4.61
CA GLY A 142 16.10 -25.78 -6.04
C GLY A 142 14.61 -25.77 -6.42
N GLN A 143 13.67 -25.75 -5.46
CA GLN A 143 12.22 -25.68 -5.71
C GLN A 143 11.66 -24.25 -5.57
N CYS A 144 10.45 -24.04 -6.08
CA CYS A 144 9.75 -22.75 -6.02
C CYS A 144 9.52 -22.27 -4.59
N THR A 145 9.16 -23.16 -3.67
CA THR A 145 8.96 -22.86 -2.25
C THR A 145 10.24 -22.38 -1.59
N TRP A 146 11.36 -23.07 -1.82
CA TRP A 146 12.67 -22.64 -1.31
C TRP A 146 13.05 -21.27 -1.86
N GLY A 147 12.87 -21.03 -3.17
CA GLY A 147 13.17 -19.75 -3.79
C GLY A 147 12.30 -18.60 -3.24
N ALA A 148 11.00 -18.82 -3.08
CA ALA A 148 10.10 -17.82 -2.50
C ALA A 148 10.49 -17.47 -1.04
N PHE A 149 10.94 -18.45 -0.26
CA PHE A 149 11.45 -18.21 1.09
C PHE A 149 12.76 -17.42 1.10
N GLU A 150 13.72 -17.74 0.22
CA GLU A 150 14.96 -16.96 0.11
C GLU A 150 14.68 -15.50 -0.28
N GLN A 151 13.77 -15.28 -1.22
CA GLN A 151 13.38 -13.92 -1.62
C GLN A 151 12.65 -13.17 -0.50
N TRP A 152 11.79 -13.85 0.26
CA TRP A 152 11.18 -13.24 1.44
C TRP A 152 12.24 -12.84 2.46
N ARG A 153 13.18 -13.74 2.80
CA ARG A 153 14.26 -13.41 3.74
C ARG A 153 15.15 -12.29 3.23
N ALA A 154 15.47 -12.25 1.93
CA ALA A 154 16.21 -11.14 1.36
C ALA A 154 15.47 -9.81 1.51
N ALA A 155 14.14 -9.82 1.40
CA ALA A 155 13.30 -8.62 1.52
C ALA A 155 13.00 -8.19 2.97
N THR A 156 12.97 -9.12 3.93
CA THR A 156 12.50 -8.85 5.31
C THR A 156 13.52 -9.17 6.41
N GLY A 157 14.57 -9.93 6.12
CA GLY A 157 15.56 -10.42 7.08
C GLY A 157 15.16 -11.70 7.83
N TYR A 158 13.99 -12.28 7.59
CA TYR A 158 13.50 -13.49 8.28
C TYR A 158 12.66 -14.38 7.36
N TYR A 159 12.40 -15.63 7.76
CA TYR A 159 11.48 -16.51 7.04
C TYR A 159 10.06 -16.47 7.62
N PRO A 160 9.01 -16.41 6.79
CA PRO A 160 7.64 -16.55 7.25
C PRO A 160 7.37 -18.02 7.54
N TYR A 161 6.71 -18.34 8.65
CA TYR A 161 6.30 -19.71 8.90
C TYR A 161 5.13 -20.03 7.96
N ILE A 162 5.41 -20.78 6.89
CA ILE A 162 4.44 -21.24 5.88
C ILE A 162 4.81 -22.69 5.57
N SER A 163 3.83 -23.56 5.30
CA SER A 163 4.08 -24.99 5.14
C SER A 163 3.17 -25.61 4.08
N GLY A 164 3.56 -26.80 3.61
CA GLY A 164 2.84 -27.52 2.56
C GLY A 164 3.38 -27.18 1.17
N ASN A 165 2.67 -27.68 0.15
CA ASN A 165 2.98 -27.38 -1.23
C ASN A 165 2.54 -25.95 -1.57
N ALA A 166 3.01 -25.44 -2.72
CA ALA A 166 2.69 -24.09 -3.16
C ALA A 166 1.19 -23.75 -3.08
N LYS A 167 0.30 -24.64 -3.51
CA LYS A 167 -1.17 -24.45 -3.44
C LYS A 167 -1.71 -24.21 -2.03
N ASP A 168 -1.03 -24.72 -1.00
CA ASP A 168 -1.47 -24.69 0.40
C ASP A 168 -1.05 -23.38 1.10
N TRP A 169 -0.10 -22.64 0.52
CA TRP A 169 0.59 -21.54 1.19
C TRP A 169 -0.32 -20.39 1.58
N ALA A 170 -1.32 -20.06 0.76
CA ALA A 170 -2.27 -19.00 1.07
C ALA A 170 -3.05 -19.31 2.35
N ASN A 171 -3.54 -20.54 2.51
CA ASN A 171 -4.28 -20.96 3.70
C ASN A 171 -3.35 -21.09 4.91
N SER A 172 -2.19 -21.67 4.70
CA SER A 172 -1.14 -21.83 5.70
C SER A 172 -0.64 -20.49 6.26
N ALA A 173 -0.54 -19.47 5.41
CA ALA A 173 -0.14 -18.13 5.81
C ALA A 173 -1.24 -17.42 6.59
N ARG A 174 -2.50 -17.51 6.14
CA ARG A 174 -3.67 -16.97 6.88
C ARG A 174 -3.77 -17.58 8.28
N SER A 175 -3.65 -18.91 8.40
CA SER A 175 -3.72 -19.59 9.69
C SER A 175 -2.59 -19.21 10.65
N ARG A 176 -1.53 -18.58 10.14
CA ARG A 176 -0.38 -18.12 10.92
C ARG A 176 -0.35 -16.59 11.07
N GLY A 177 -1.43 -15.90 10.72
CA GLY A 177 -1.60 -14.47 10.96
C GLY A 177 -1.01 -13.55 9.89
N TRP A 178 -0.58 -14.08 8.74
CA TRP A 178 -0.13 -13.26 7.62
C TRP A 178 -1.32 -12.70 6.85
N THR A 179 -1.22 -11.43 6.42
CA THR A 179 -2.19 -10.88 5.47
C THR A 179 -2.06 -11.60 4.13
N VAL A 180 -3.17 -12.16 3.65
CA VAL A 180 -3.28 -12.77 2.33
C VAL A 180 -4.46 -12.18 1.58
N VAL A 181 -4.18 -11.52 0.46
CA VAL A 181 -5.18 -10.81 -0.36
C VAL A 181 -5.34 -11.48 -1.73
N ALA A 182 -6.42 -11.14 -2.42
CA ALA A 182 -6.64 -11.52 -3.81
C ALA A 182 -5.98 -10.52 -4.79
N ASP A 183 -5.89 -9.25 -4.43
CA ASP A 183 -5.33 -8.21 -5.30
C ASP A 183 -3.79 -8.25 -5.32
N ALA A 184 -3.20 -8.20 -6.52
CA ALA A 184 -1.76 -8.20 -6.65
C ALA A 184 -1.11 -6.99 -5.99
N GLN A 185 -0.10 -7.25 -5.14
CA GLN A 185 0.73 -6.21 -4.55
C GLN A 185 2.20 -6.58 -4.61
N PRO A 186 3.10 -5.61 -4.87
CA PRO A 186 4.53 -5.84 -4.77
C PRO A 186 4.94 -6.16 -3.33
N ARG A 187 6.14 -6.74 -3.20
CA ARG A 187 6.71 -7.17 -1.91
C ARG A 187 5.80 -8.21 -1.24
N SER A 188 5.49 -9.25 -1.99
CA SER A 188 4.63 -10.36 -1.57
C SER A 188 5.09 -11.66 -2.21
N ILE A 189 4.63 -12.78 -1.68
CA ILE A 189 4.66 -14.05 -2.41
C ILE A 189 3.33 -14.20 -3.14
N VAL A 190 3.38 -14.38 -4.46
CA VAL A 190 2.23 -14.84 -5.24
C VAL A 190 2.11 -16.36 -5.11
N VAL A 191 0.89 -16.83 -4.85
CA VAL A 191 0.50 -18.24 -4.86
C VAL A 191 -0.39 -18.48 -6.07
N PHE A 192 0.07 -19.36 -6.96
CA PHE A 192 -0.70 -19.88 -8.07
C PHE A 192 -1.34 -21.20 -7.64
N GLN A 193 -2.68 -21.24 -7.70
CA GLN A 193 -3.40 -22.50 -7.57
C GLN A 193 -3.06 -23.45 -8.74
N PRO A 194 -3.35 -24.77 -8.61
CA PRO A 194 -3.02 -25.74 -9.65
C PRO A 194 -3.49 -25.30 -11.05
N TYR A 195 -2.62 -25.46 -12.05
CA TYR A 195 -2.87 -25.14 -13.46
C TYR A 195 -3.06 -23.65 -13.81
N VAL A 196 -3.02 -22.74 -12.84
CA VAL A 196 -3.09 -21.30 -13.07
C VAL A 196 -1.74 -20.79 -13.59
N GLN A 197 -1.75 -20.04 -14.70
CA GLN A 197 -0.54 -19.44 -15.30
C GLN A 197 0.60 -20.45 -15.56
N GLY A 198 0.23 -21.72 -15.86
CA GLY A 198 1.19 -22.81 -16.12
C GLY A 198 1.70 -23.52 -14.86
N ALA A 199 1.09 -23.30 -13.70
CA ALA A 199 1.43 -24.00 -12.47
C ALA A 199 1.13 -25.52 -12.55
N SER A 200 1.91 -26.33 -11.83
CA SER A 200 1.70 -27.77 -11.74
C SER A 200 0.49 -28.14 -10.85
N SER A 201 0.21 -29.44 -10.69
CA SER A 201 -0.80 -29.95 -9.73
C SER A 201 -0.49 -29.60 -8.26
N TYR A 202 0.77 -29.26 -7.94
CA TYR A 202 1.18 -28.79 -6.62
C TYR A 202 1.00 -27.28 -6.43
N GLY A 203 0.55 -26.56 -7.46
CA GLY A 203 0.59 -25.10 -7.53
C GLY A 203 1.99 -24.57 -7.87
N HIS A 204 2.16 -23.26 -7.73
CA HIS A 204 3.46 -22.60 -7.84
C HIS A 204 3.51 -21.36 -6.93
N VAL A 205 4.70 -20.95 -6.49
CA VAL A 205 4.90 -19.72 -5.70
C VAL A 205 6.10 -18.94 -6.21
N ALA A 206 6.01 -17.62 -6.17
CA ALA A 206 7.07 -16.72 -6.61
C ALA A 206 7.06 -15.41 -5.84
N TRP A 207 8.16 -14.64 -5.88
CA TRP A 207 8.26 -13.35 -5.22
C TRP A 207 7.90 -12.20 -6.16
N VAL A 208 6.88 -11.42 -5.80
CA VAL A 208 6.38 -10.28 -6.59
C VAL A 208 7.24 -9.04 -6.39
N THR A 209 7.82 -8.56 -7.48
CA THR A 209 8.67 -7.37 -7.51
C THR A 209 7.93 -6.13 -8.01
N GLY A 210 6.86 -6.29 -8.78
CA GLY A 210 6.11 -5.16 -9.32
C GLY A 210 4.73 -5.53 -9.84
N THR A 211 3.87 -4.53 -9.98
CA THR A 211 2.57 -4.63 -10.64
C THR A 211 2.41 -3.50 -11.65
N GLN A 212 1.70 -3.76 -12.73
CA GLN A 212 1.47 -2.80 -13.80
C GLN A 212 0.04 -2.92 -14.31
N ARG A 213 -0.75 -1.85 -14.23
CA ARG A 213 -2.06 -1.80 -14.89
C ARG A 213 -1.85 -1.55 -16.39
N ARG A 214 -2.46 -2.39 -17.21
CA ARG A 214 -2.55 -2.26 -18.67
C ARG A 214 -4.01 -2.11 -19.08
N ALA A 215 -4.25 -1.77 -20.34
CA ALA A 215 -5.60 -1.58 -20.87
C ALA A 215 -6.49 -2.82 -20.67
N ASP A 216 -5.91 -4.01 -20.75
CA ASP A 216 -6.63 -5.28 -20.69
C ASP A 216 -6.62 -5.92 -19.29
N GLY A 217 -5.91 -5.37 -18.30
CA GLY A 217 -5.92 -5.89 -16.93
C GLY A 217 -4.68 -5.53 -16.10
N LEU A 218 -4.61 -6.08 -14.90
CA LEU A 218 -3.44 -5.96 -14.03
C LEU A 218 -2.42 -7.04 -14.38
N TYR A 219 -1.15 -6.66 -14.47
CA TYR A 219 -0.02 -7.56 -14.69
C TYR A 219 0.91 -7.56 -13.49
N VAL A 220 1.52 -8.70 -13.23
CA VAL A 220 2.34 -8.97 -12.05
C VAL A 220 3.69 -9.46 -12.52
N THR A 221 4.74 -8.75 -12.14
CA THR A 221 6.13 -9.13 -12.37
C THR A 221 6.68 -9.79 -11.12
N PHE A 222 7.27 -10.97 -11.29
CA PHE A 222 7.79 -11.77 -10.18
C PHE A 222 9.05 -12.53 -10.60
N THR A 223 9.87 -12.83 -9.60
CA THR A 223 11.05 -13.70 -9.73
C THR A 223 10.77 -15.03 -9.06
N GLU A 224 11.06 -16.12 -9.77
CA GLU A 224 10.74 -17.49 -9.34
C GLU A 224 11.93 -18.44 -9.56
N MET A 225 11.95 -19.53 -8.79
CA MET A 225 12.85 -20.66 -8.99
C MET A 225 12.02 -21.88 -9.37
N ASN A 226 12.54 -22.74 -10.25
CA ASN A 226 11.83 -23.93 -10.70
C ASN A 226 10.41 -23.65 -11.25
N GLY A 227 10.28 -22.52 -11.94
CA GLY A 227 9.18 -22.27 -12.86
C GLY A 227 9.53 -22.81 -14.24
N THR A 228 9.37 -22.00 -15.28
CA THR A 228 9.69 -22.37 -16.67
C THR A 228 11.17 -22.68 -16.92
N ALA A 229 12.07 -22.22 -16.05
CA ALA A 229 13.51 -22.44 -16.18
C ALA A 229 14.01 -23.77 -15.56
N GLY A 230 13.17 -24.48 -14.79
CA GLY A 230 13.56 -25.73 -14.11
C GLY A 230 14.34 -25.55 -12.80
N PRO A 231 14.72 -26.66 -12.13
CA PRO A 231 15.25 -26.62 -10.77
C PRO A 231 16.55 -25.82 -10.66
N PHE A 232 16.74 -25.13 -9.52
CA PHE A 232 17.90 -24.27 -9.24
C PHE A 232 18.11 -23.08 -10.19
N ARG A 233 17.20 -22.83 -11.13
CA ARG A 233 17.30 -21.70 -12.06
C ARG A 233 16.29 -20.62 -11.72
N TRP A 234 16.78 -19.38 -11.66
CA TRP A 234 15.96 -18.19 -11.48
C TRP A 234 15.49 -17.65 -12.82
N VAL A 235 14.23 -17.23 -12.87
CA VAL A 235 13.69 -16.48 -14.00
C VAL A 235 12.74 -15.41 -13.48
N THR A 236 12.67 -14.29 -14.20
CA THR A 236 11.65 -13.27 -13.98
C THR A 236 10.62 -13.37 -15.09
N ARG A 237 9.35 -13.41 -14.72
CA ARG A 237 8.22 -13.39 -15.66
C ARG A 237 7.24 -12.30 -15.27
N THR A 238 6.45 -11.90 -16.27
CA THR A 238 5.30 -11.03 -16.06
C THR A 238 4.07 -11.72 -16.62
N VAL A 239 3.06 -11.93 -15.79
CA VAL A 239 1.79 -12.57 -16.19
C VAL A 239 0.62 -11.68 -15.80
N LYS A 240 -0.54 -11.93 -16.39
CA LYS A 240 -1.78 -11.25 -16.03
C LYS A 240 -2.27 -11.76 -14.67
N ASP A 241 -2.69 -10.86 -13.80
CA ASP A 241 -3.40 -11.24 -12.57
C ASP A 241 -4.77 -11.81 -12.93
N VAL A 242 -5.06 -13.01 -12.43
CA VAL A 242 -6.27 -13.78 -12.76
C VAL A 242 -6.77 -14.53 -11.54
N VAL A 243 -8.03 -14.95 -11.60
CA VAL A 243 -8.63 -15.81 -10.57
C VAL A 243 -7.78 -17.06 -10.36
N GLY A 244 -7.58 -17.43 -9.09
CA GLY A 244 -6.69 -18.52 -8.68
C GLY A 244 -5.28 -18.06 -8.31
N MET A 245 -5.00 -16.76 -8.37
CA MET A 245 -3.84 -16.13 -7.76
C MET A 245 -4.20 -15.53 -6.39
N SER A 246 -3.25 -15.54 -5.46
CA SER A 246 -3.36 -14.84 -4.18
C SER A 246 -2.00 -14.40 -3.69
N TYR A 247 -1.96 -13.43 -2.77
CA TYR A 247 -0.74 -12.72 -2.42
C TYR A 247 -0.54 -12.69 -0.91
N ILE A 248 0.52 -13.34 -0.45
CA ILE A 248 0.95 -13.35 0.95
C ILE A 248 1.86 -12.14 1.12
N LEU A 249 1.37 -11.14 1.84
CA LEU A 249 2.02 -9.83 1.87
C LEU A 249 3.12 -9.80 2.93
N ALA A 250 4.33 -9.43 2.51
CA ALA A 250 5.40 -9.12 3.46
C ALA A 250 5.18 -7.70 4.02
N PRO A 251 5.34 -7.50 5.35
CA PRO A 251 5.14 -6.20 5.99
C PRO A 251 6.19 -5.16 5.59
#